data_AF-A0A7X7GMD8-F1
#
_entry.id   AF-A0A7X7GMD8-F1
#
_cell.length_a   1.000
_cell.length_b   1.000
_cell.length_c   1.000
_cell.angle_alpha   90.00
_cell.angle_beta   90.00
_cell.angle_gamma   90.00
#
_symmetry.space_group_name_H-M   'P 1'
#
loop_
_entity.id
_entity.type
_entity.pdbx_description
1 polymer ?
#
loop_
_entity_poly.entity_id
_entity_poly.type
_entity_poly.pdbx_seq_one_letter_code
_entity_poly.pdbx_strand_id
1 'polypeptide(L)'
;MNDKNDGSQRKGSVGDSDPIESYRKDFDAAERKVAGEIDPGARAVVVAVIVLILLLSLSLPHAGGANGWEVLVDGAAARDEVVKLPSRIFVGFIVVFGVIASMLALVTRRWVLAWAALAGSAISMVLGMLSIWMRQTLPASADLAGPGIGLLLGWVAVIALTFHWLKVVWSRTALQLAAEEERRTAAAEAERRGDWIV
;
A
#
# COMPACT_ATOMS: atom_id res chain seq x y z
N MET A 1 4.12 -30.81 76.00
CA MET A 1 2.80 -30.14 75.99
C MET A 1 3.06 -28.65 76.10
N ASN A 2 2.47 -27.86 75.19
CA ASN A 2 2.57 -26.41 74.97
C ASN A 2 3.82 -25.94 74.21
N ASP A 3 3.82 -25.33 73.01
CA ASP A 3 2.85 -24.75 72.03
C ASP A 3 3.27 -23.30 71.72
N LYS A 4 3.38 -23.02 70.42
CA LYS A 4 3.48 -21.72 69.71
C LYS A 4 4.66 -20.78 69.98
N ASN A 5 5.49 -20.65 68.94
CA ASN A 5 5.93 -19.34 68.48
C ASN A 5 5.84 -19.28 66.94
N ASP A 6 4.63 -18.95 66.48
CA ASP A 6 4.34 -18.44 65.14
C ASP A 6 4.45 -16.91 65.18
N GLY A 7 5.01 -16.31 64.13
CA GLY A 7 4.81 -14.89 63.86
C GLY A 7 6.06 -14.04 63.72
N SER A 8 6.88 -14.33 62.70
CA SER A 8 7.60 -13.24 62.03
C SER A 8 7.41 -13.39 60.53
N GLN A 9 6.37 -12.70 60.05
CA GLN A 9 6.16 -12.41 58.65
C GLN A 9 7.40 -11.72 58.07
N ARG A 10 8.11 -12.40 57.17
CA ARG A 10 8.79 -11.71 56.06
C ARG A 10 7.90 -11.77 54.84
N LYS A 11 6.99 -10.81 54.82
CA LYS A 11 6.22 -10.37 53.65
C LYS A 11 7.23 -9.88 52.61
N GLY A 12 7.35 -10.61 51.51
CA GLY A 12 8.25 -10.29 50.42
C GLY A 12 7.93 -11.11 49.19
N SER A 13 6.65 -11.28 48.85
CA SER A 13 6.27 -11.63 47.48
C SER A 13 6.53 -10.40 46.61
N VAL A 14 7.81 -10.15 46.31
CA VAL A 14 8.13 -9.43 45.09
C VAL A 14 7.72 -10.41 44.01
N GLY A 15 6.59 -10.14 43.37
CA GLY A 15 6.24 -10.78 42.12
C GLY A 15 7.40 -10.53 41.18
N ASP A 16 8.25 -11.53 41.05
CA ASP A 16 9.30 -11.57 40.06
C ASP A 16 8.58 -11.75 38.73
N SER A 17 8.14 -10.64 38.16
CA SER A 17 7.89 -10.58 36.72
C SER A 17 9.26 -10.78 36.09
N ASP A 18 9.55 -12.03 35.73
CA ASP A 18 10.84 -12.48 35.19
C ASP A 18 11.34 -11.41 34.20
N PRO A 19 12.45 -10.71 34.51
CA PRO A 19 12.93 -9.59 33.71
C PRO A 19 13.04 -9.97 32.23
N ILE A 20 13.40 -11.24 31.96
CA ILE A 20 13.52 -11.84 30.64
C ILE A 20 12.19 -11.88 29.89
N GLU A 21 11.07 -12.09 30.59
CA GLU A 21 9.73 -12.08 29.99
C GLU A 21 9.25 -10.66 29.65
N SER A 22 9.65 -9.66 30.45
CA SER A 22 9.42 -8.24 30.10
C SER A 22 10.24 -7.84 28.86
N TYR A 23 11.51 -8.26 28.79
CA TYR A 23 12.37 -8.03 27.63
C TYR A 23 11.85 -8.74 26.38
N ARG A 24 11.28 -9.96 26.49
CA ARG A 24 10.62 -10.66 25.38
C ARG A 24 9.36 -9.95 24.91
N LYS A 25 8.50 -9.45 25.82
CA LYS A 25 7.32 -8.67 25.44
C LYS A 25 7.67 -7.36 24.76
N ASP A 26 8.72 -6.69 25.22
CA ASP A 26 9.22 -5.46 24.60
C ASP A 26 9.87 -5.76 23.24
N PHE A 27 10.55 -6.90 23.09
CA PHE A 27 11.04 -7.39 21.80
C PHE A 27 9.91 -7.76 20.85
N ASP A 28 8.90 -8.53 21.27
CA ASP A 28 7.76 -8.92 20.43
C ASP A 28 6.93 -7.68 20.03
N ALA A 29 6.77 -6.71 20.95
CA ALA A 29 6.10 -5.45 20.66
C ALA A 29 6.91 -4.58 19.70
N ALA A 30 8.24 -4.54 19.86
CA ALA A 30 9.15 -3.85 18.94
C ALA A 30 9.21 -4.55 17.58
N GLU A 31 9.25 -5.88 17.53
CA GLU A 31 9.25 -6.71 16.32
C GLU A 31 7.91 -6.58 15.58
N ARG A 32 6.78 -6.48 16.30
CA ARG A 32 5.46 -6.19 15.72
C ARG A 32 5.34 -4.75 15.20
N LYS A 33 6.08 -3.80 15.79
CA LYS A 33 6.13 -2.39 15.37
C LYS A 33 7.04 -2.21 14.15
N VAL A 34 8.19 -2.89 14.12
CA VAL A 34 9.12 -2.97 12.99
C VAL A 34 8.53 -3.79 11.84
N ALA A 35 7.73 -4.81 12.13
CA ALA A 35 7.07 -5.62 11.11
C ALA A 35 6.05 -4.83 10.27
N GLY A 36 5.56 -3.67 10.73
CA GLY A 36 4.58 -2.86 10.00
C GLY A 36 5.18 -1.93 8.94
N GLU A 37 6.49 -1.65 9.02
CA GLU A 37 7.16 -0.65 8.22
C GLU A 37 7.76 -1.26 6.94
N ILE A 38 7.43 -0.67 5.80
CA ILE A 38 8.15 -0.87 4.54
C ILE A 38 9.34 0.09 4.56
N ASP A 39 10.51 -0.36 4.09
CA ASP A 39 11.57 0.55 3.65
C ASP A 39 11.53 0.69 2.12
N PRO A 40 10.77 1.68 1.58
CA PRO A 40 10.66 1.85 0.14
C PRO A 40 11.94 2.40 -0.51
N GLY A 41 12.97 2.79 0.26
CA GLY A 41 14.29 3.19 -0.23
C GLY A 41 14.26 4.15 -1.44
N ALA A 42 15.14 3.94 -2.42
CA ALA A 42 15.18 4.73 -3.67
C ALA A 42 13.89 4.62 -4.51
N ARG A 43 13.08 3.57 -4.32
CA ARG A 43 11.82 3.37 -5.05
C ARG A 43 10.73 4.31 -4.55
N ALA A 44 10.82 4.79 -3.31
CA ALA A 44 9.92 5.81 -2.75
C ALA A 44 9.95 7.09 -3.60
N VAL A 45 11.15 7.49 -4.06
CA VAL A 45 11.34 8.68 -4.90
C VAL A 45 10.64 8.49 -6.25
N VAL A 46 10.78 7.32 -6.88
CA VAL A 46 10.12 7.04 -8.16
C VAL A 46 8.60 7.06 -8.01
N VAL A 47 8.06 6.45 -6.95
CA VAL A 47 6.63 6.52 -6.64
C VAL A 47 6.19 7.97 -6.43
N ALA A 48 6.94 8.77 -5.68
CA ALA A 48 6.63 10.18 -5.45
C ALA A 48 6.63 10.99 -6.76
N VAL A 49 7.60 10.76 -7.65
CA VAL A 49 7.62 11.37 -8.99
C VAL A 49 6.40 10.95 -9.81
N ILE A 50 6.01 9.68 -9.77
CA ILE A 50 4.80 9.21 -10.47
C ILE A 50 3.55 9.89 -9.90
N VAL A 51 3.44 10.06 -8.58
CA VAL A 51 2.34 10.81 -7.95
C VAL A 51 2.29 12.26 -8.47
N LEU A 52 3.44 12.92 -8.60
CA LEU A 52 3.51 14.27 -9.19
C LEU A 52 3.07 14.27 -10.66
N ILE A 53 3.45 13.26 -11.45
CA ILE A 53 3.00 13.11 -12.83
C ILE A 53 1.47 12.89 -12.89
N LEU A 54 0.90 12.12 -11.97
CA LEU A 54 -0.56 11.94 -11.88
C LEU A 54 -1.27 13.26 -11.59
N LEU A 55 -0.77 14.05 -10.64
CA LEU A 55 -1.30 15.37 -10.34
C LEU A 55 -1.21 16.31 -11.55
N LEU A 56 -0.07 16.32 -12.25
CA LEU A 56 0.09 17.06 -13.50
C LEU A 56 -0.94 16.62 -14.54
N SER A 57 -1.09 15.30 -14.73
CA SER A 57 -2.09 14.73 -15.64
C SER A 57 -3.51 15.21 -15.34
N LEU A 58 -3.89 15.37 -14.05
CA LEU A 58 -5.21 15.89 -13.67
C LEU A 58 -5.39 17.36 -14.02
N SER A 59 -4.32 18.15 -14.04
CA SER A 59 -4.35 19.55 -14.48
C SER A 59 -4.38 19.70 -16.00
N LEU A 60 -4.00 18.66 -16.76
CA LEU A 60 -4.06 18.66 -18.23
C LEU A 60 -5.47 18.30 -18.74
N PRO A 61 -5.80 18.64 -19.99
CA PRO A 61 -7.07 18.25 -20.60
C PRO A 61 -7.19 16.73 -20.77
N HIS A 62 -8.29 16.17 -20.29
CA HIS A 62 -8.66 14.75 -20.42
C HIS A 62 -9.62 14.50 -21.59
N ALA A 63 -10.46 15.48 -21.93
CA ALA A 63 -11.28 15.52 -23.13
C ALA A 63 -11.54 16.98 -23.49
N GLY A 64 -11.21 17.40 -24.71
CA GLY A 64 -11.44 18.77 -25.17
C GLY A 64 -10.82 19.81 -24.25
N GLY A 65 -11.62 20.75 -23.74
CA GLY A 65 -11.21 21.71 -22.72
C GLY A 65 -11.23 21.17 -21.28
N ALA A 66 -11.88 20.03 -21.03
CA ALA A 66 -12.13 19.51 -19.70
C ALA A 66 -10.87 18.87 -19.10
N ASN A 67 -10.35 19.43 -18.00
CA ASN A 67 -9.26 18.82 -17.25
C ASN A 67 -9.75 17.73 -16.27
N GLY A 68 -8.82 16.96 -15.69
CA GLY A 68 -9.15 15.89 -14.75
C GLY A 68 -9.96 16.36 -13.53
N TRP A 69 -9.70 17.56 -13.00
CA TRP A 69 -10.49 18.08 -11.87
C TRP A 69 -11.93 18.38 -12.25
N GLU A 70 -12.16 18.91 -13.45
CA GLU A 70 -13.50 19.14 -13.97
C GLU A 70 -14.23 17.82 -14.24
N VAL A 71 -13.52 16.80 -14.73
CA VAL A 71 -14.05 15.44 -14.88
C VAL A 71 -14.43 14.83 -13.52
N LEU A 72 -13.65 15.06 -12.47
CA LEU A 72 -13.91 14.54 -11.12
C LEU A 72 -15.21 15.12 -10.54
N VAL A 73 -15.40 16.44 -10.66
CA VAL A 73 -16.54 17.15 -10.05
C VAL A 73 -17.75 17.30 -10.98
N ASP A 74 -17.68 16.73 -12.19
CA ASP A 74 -18.73 16.87 -13.21
C ASP A 74 -19.00 18.35 -13.59
N GLY A 75 -17.89 19.08 -13.77
CA GLY A 75 -17.89 20.49 -14.16
C GLY A 75 -18.54 20.73 -15.53
N ALA A 76 -18.79 21.99 -15.85
CA ALA A 76 -19.44 22.38 -17.10
C ALA A 76 -18.68 21.85 -18.34
N ALA A 77 -17.35 22.05 -18.39
CA ALA A 77 -16.53 21.57 -19.50
C ALA A 77 -16.60 20.03 -19.70
N ALA A 78 -16.71 19.25 -18.61
CA ALA A 78 -16.84 17.81 -18.69
C ALA A 78 -18.23 17.37 -19.20
N ARG A 79 -19.28 18.15 -18.90
CA ARG A 79 -20.63 17.92 -19.42
C ARG A 79 -20.75 18.30 -20.89
N ASP A 80 -20.09 19.38 -21.30
CA ASP A 80 -20.03 19.81 -22.70
C ASP A 80 -19.37 18.72 -23.57
N GLU A 81 -18.33 18.07 -23.06
CA GLU A 81 -17.64 16.95 -23.72
C GLU A 81 -18.31 15.58 -23.47
N VAL A 82 -19.52 15.55 -22.90
CA VAL A 82 -20.32 14.35 -22.63
C VAL A 82 -19.47 13.25 -21.98
N VAL A 83 -18.69 13.62 -20.97
CA VAL A 83 -17.72 12.74 -20.33
C VAL A 83 -18.44 11.58 -19.62
N LYS A 84 -18.31 10.38 -20.18
CA LYS A 84 -18.94 9.16 -19.67
C LYS A 84 -18.41 8.73 -18.30
N LEU A 85 -19.25 8.01 -17.56
CA LEU A 85 -19.01 7.49 -16.21
C LEU A 85 -17.66 6.78 -16.01
N PRO A 86 -17.14 5.92 -16.94
CA PRO A 86 -15.84 5.27 -16.74
C PRO A 86 -14.68 6.25 -16.51
N SER A 87 -14.69 7.39 -17.21
CA SER A 87 -13.65 8.42 -17.07
C SER A 87 -13.72 9.12 -15.72
N ARG A 88 -14.93 9.32 -15.20
CA ARG A 88 -15.15 9.92 -13.87
C ARG A 88 -14.66 8.98 -12.77
N ILE A 89 -14.99 7.69 -12.88
CA ILE A 89 -14.51 6.66 -11.96
C ILE A 89 -12.99 6.54 -12.04
N PHE A 90 -12.41 6.53 -13.25
CA PHE A 90 -10.96 6.50 -13.45
C PHE A 90 -10.24 7.65 -12.71
N VAL A 91 -10.71 8.88 -12.91
CA VAL A 91 -10.12 10.05 -12.24
C VAL A 91 -10.30 9.97 -10.72
N GLY A 92 -11.47 9.54 -10.24
CA GLY A 92 -11.69 9.30 -8.80
C GLY A 92 -10.70 8.29 -8.22
N PHE A 93 -10.43 7.22 -8.96
CA PHE A 93 -9.43 6.23 -8.55
C PHE A 93 -7.99 6.76 -8.59
N ILE A 94 -7.62 7.60 -9.58
CA ILE A 94 -6.34 8.31 -9.57
C ILE A 94 -6.20 9.13 -8.29
N VAL A 95 -7.22 9.90 -7.91
CA VAL A 95 -7.15 10.75 -6.72
C VAL A 95 -7.05 9.91 -5.46
N VAL A 96 -7.94 8.92 -5.29
CA VAL A 96 -8.02 8.13 -4.05
C VAL A 96 -6.82 7.19 -3.90
N PHE A 97 -6.48 6.42 -4.93
CA PHE A 97 -5.45 5.38 -4.82
C PHE A 97 -4.11 5.81 -5.40
N GLY A 98 -4.15 6.50 -6.54
CA GLY A 98 -2.95 7.02 -7.20
C GLY A 98 -2.25 8.10 -6.39
N VAL A 99 -3.00 9.02 -5.77
CA VAL A 99 -2.45 10.14 -5.00
C VAL A 99 -2.58 9.88 -3.50
N ILE A 100 -3.79 9.84 -2.95
CA ILE A 100 -4.01 9.85 -1.49
C ILE A 100 -3.44 8.59 -0.84
N ALA A 101 -3.87 7.39 -1.25
CA ALA A 101 -3.38 6.13 -0.67
C ALA A 101 -1.88 5.95 -0.88
N SER A 102 -1.35 6.38 -2.03
CA SER A 102 0.09 6.30 -2.32
C SER A 102 0.90 7.25 -1.43
N MET A 103 0.46 8.50 -1.24
CA MET A 103 1.10 9.42 -0.31
C MET A 103 1.02 8.92 1.14
N LEU A 104 -0.14 8.42 1.56
CA LEU A 104 -0.31 7.82 2.89
C LEU A 104 0.63 6.62 3.08
N ALA A 105 0.74 5.74 2.08
CA ALA A 105 1.64 4.59 2.12
C ALA A 105 3.11 5.01 2.23
N LEU A 106 3.53 6.07 1.52
CA LEU A 106 4.89 6.61 1.61
C LEU A 106 5.19 7.27 2.96
N VAL A 107 4.26 8.09 3.47
CA VAL A 107 4.43 8.83 4.73
C VAL A 107 4.38 7.90 5.94
N THR A 108 3.39 7.01 5.98
CA THR A 108 3.19 6.11 7.12
C THR A 108 4.06 4.85 7.04
N ARG A 109 4.64 4.57 5.86
CA ARG A 109 5.42 3.37 5.57
C ARG A 109 4.65 2.06 5.86
N ARG A 110 3.32 2.09 5.91
CA ARG A 110 2.50 0.93 6.28
C ARG A 110 2.28 -0.02 5.11
N TRP A 111 2.61 -1.30 5.30
CA TRP A 111 2.44 -2.33 4.26
C TRP A 111 1.00 -2.53 3.77
N VAL A 112 0.02 -2.40 4.66
CA VAL A 112 -1.40 -2.52 4.29
C VAL A 112 -1.83 -1.42 3.32
N LEU A 113 -1.30 -0.19 3.49
CA LEU A 113 -1.62 0.92 2.59
C LEU A 113 -0.97 0.76 1.22
N ALA A 114 0.22 0.15 1.15
CA ALA A 114 0.84 -0.21 -0.12
C ALA A 114 0.01 -1.22 -0.92
N TRP A 115 -0.60 -2.21 -0.25
CA TRP A 115 -1.56 -3.13 -0.88
C TRP A 115 -2.81 -2.43 -1.38
N ALA A 116 -3.36 -1.49 -0.60
CA ALA A 116 -4.52 -0.72 -1.02
C ALA A 116 -4.21 0.16 -2.25
N ALA A 117 -3.05 0.84 -2.24
CA ALA A 117 -2.57 1.63 -3.36
C ALA A 117 -2.35 0.76 -4.61
N LEU A 118 -1.75 -0.43 -4.46
CA LEU A 118 -1.56 -1.41 -5.52
C LEU A 118 -2.88 -1.89 -6.14
N ALA A 119 -3.83 -2.32 -5.30
CA ALA A 119 -5.12 -2.82 -5.78
C ALA A 119 -5.90 -1.74 -6.52
N GLY A 120 -5.94 -0.53 -5.96
CA GLY A 120 -6.60 0.61 -6.58
C GLY A 120 -5.94 1.04 -7.88
N SER A 121 -4.61 1.09 -7.94
CA SER A 121 -3.89 1.43 -9.18
C SER A 121 -4.09 0.34 -10.25
N ALA A 122 -4.18 -0.93 -9.87
CA ALA A 122 -4.44 -2.01 -10.81
C ALA A 122 -5.82 -1.88 -11.48
N ILE A 123 -6.87 -1.60 -10.69
CA ILE A 123 -8.23 -1.35 -11.21
C ILE A 123 -8.23 -0.10 -12.11
N SER A 124 -7.48 0.93 -11.73
CA SER A 124 -7.35 2.18 -12.49
C SER A 124 -6.79 1.93 -13.89
N MET A 125 -5.90 0.95 -14.10
CA MET A 125 -5.37 0.63 -15.44
C MET A 125 -6.48 0.21 -16.41
N VAL A 126 -7.42 -0.62 -15.94
CA VAL A 126 -8.55 -1.11 -16.74
C VAL A 126 -9.52 0.04 -17.02
N LEU A 127 -9.85 0.84 -15.99
CA LEU A 127 -10.71 2.00 -16.14
C LEU A 127 -10.13 3.05 -17.10
N GLY A 128 -8.82 3.28 -17.07
CA GLY A 128 -8.14 4.20 -17.97
C GLY A 128 -8.18 3.72 -19.42
N MET A 129 -7.90 2.44 -19.67
CA MET A 129 -8.03 1.84 -20.99
C MET A 129 -9.47 1.96 -21.53
N LEU A 130 -10.46 1.63 -20.69
CA LEU A 130 -11.88 1.76 -21.05
C LEU A 130 -12.25 3.22 -21.33
N SER A 131 -11.71 4.17 -20.57
CA SER A 131 -11.96 5.60 -20.76
C SER A 131 -11.44 6.10 -22.10
N ILE A 132 -10.22 5.68 -22.47
CA ILE A 132 -9.60 5.98 -23.76
C ILE A 132 -10.44 5.36 -24.90
N TRP A 133 -10.79 4.08 -24.78
CA TRP A 133 -11.62 3.40 -25.79
C TRP A 133 -12.98 4.08 -25.98
N MET A 134 -13.62 4.50 -24.90
CA MET A 134 -14.88 5.24 -24.95
C MET A 134 -14.77 6.59 -25.63
N ARG A 135 -13.58 7.20 -25.67
CA ARG A 135 -13.31 8.45 -26.42
C ARG A 135 -12.93 8.20 -27.88
N GLN A 136 -12.42 7.02 -28.19
CA GLN A 136 -12.12 6.64 -29.57
C GLN A 136 -13.35 6.13 -30.33
N THR A 137 -14.39 5.66 -29.62
CA THR A 137 -15.62 5.10 -30.21
C THR A 137 -16.77 6.09 -30.29
N LEU A 138 -16.49 7.40 -30.28
CA LEU A 138 -17.53 8.40 -30.52
C LEU A 138 -18.00 8.35 -31.98
N PRO A 139 -19.29 8.62 -32.24
CA PRO A 139 -19.79 8.74 -33.60
C PRO A 139 -19.02 9.84 -34.35
N ALA A 140 -18.62 9.58 -35.60
CA ALA A 140 -17.89 10.56 -36.42
C ALA A 140 -18.68 11.87 -36.66
N SER A 141 -20.00 11.84 -36.44
CA SER A 141 -20.88 13.00 -36.53
C SER A 141 -20.92 13.86 -35.26
N ALA A 142 -20.30 13.40 -34.17
CA ALA A 142 -20.30 14.13 -32.91
C ALA A 142 -19.07 15.05 -32.87
N ASP A 143 -19.29 16.35 -32.71
CA ASP A 143 -18.25 17.37 -32.57
C ASP A 143 -17.69 17.38 -31.14
N LEU A 144 -17.18 16.21 -30.73
CA LEU A 144 -16.68 15.94 -29.38
C LEU A 144 -15.21 15.55 -29.48
N ALA A 145 -14.41 16.00 -28.51
CA ALA A 145 -12.99 15.78 -28.53
C ALA A 145 -12.61 14.33 -28.22
N GLY A 146 -11.53 13.87 -28.87
CA GLY A 146 -10.91 12.57 -28.60
C GLY A 146 -10.20 12.50 -27.24
N PRO A 147 -9.45 11.41 -26.98
CA PRO A 147 -8.67 11.25 -25.75
C PRO A 147 -7.69 12.40 -25.57
N GLY A 148 -7.83 13.16 -24.48
CA GLY A 148 -6.90 14.23 -24.13
C GLY A 148 -5.54 13.68 -23.68
N ILE A 149 -4.50 14.51 -23.79
CA ILE A 149 -3.14 14.13 -23.39
C ILE A 149 -3.04 13.84 -21.89
N GLY A 150 -3.83 14.53 -21.06
CA GLY A 150 -3.91 14.27 -19.61
C GLY A 150 -4.43 12.86 -19.31
N LEU A 151 -5.40 12.38 -20.09
CA LEU A 151 -5.95 11.03 -19.93
C LEU A 151 -4.90 9.96 -20.25
N LEU A 152 -4.17 10.13 -21.35
CA LEU A 152 -3.10 9.22 -21.76
C LEU A 152 -1.95 9.21 -20.76
N LEU A 153 -1.51 10.39 -20.31
CA LEU A 153 -0.45 10.54 -19.33
C LEU A 153 -0.84 9.90 -17.99
N GLY A 154 -2.07 10.16 -17.52
CA GLY A 154 -2.60 9.55 -16.30
C GLY A 154 -2.67 8.03 -16.39
N TRP A 155 -3.08 7.49 -17.54
CA TRP A 155 -3.14 6.04 -17.75
C TRP A 155 -1.77 5.37 -17.70
N VAL A 156 -0.77 5.93 -18.41
CA VAL A 156 0.61 5.42 -18.38
C VAL A 156 1.22 5.54 -16.97
N ALA A 157 0.97 6.66 -16.29
CA ALA A 157 1.45 6.88 -14.93
C ALA A 157 0.87 5.86 -13.94
N VAL A 158 -0.43 5.53 -14.05
CA VAL A 158 -1.07 4.48 -13.23
C VAL A 158 -0.47 3.09 -13.51
N ILE A 159 -0.15 2.78 -14.76
CA ILE A 159 0.53 1.52 -15.10
C ILE A 159 1.89 1.46 -14.41
N ALA A 160 2.70 2.52 -14.54
CA ALA A 160 4.00 2.61 -13.88
C ALA A 160 3.87 2.53 -12.34
N LEU A 161 2.88 3.21 -11.76
CA LEU A 161 2.60 3.18 -10.32
C LEU A 161 2.30 1.77 -9.83
N THR A 162 1.47 1.04 -10.58
CA THR A 162 1.09 -0.35 -10.27
C THR A 162 2.32 -1.24 -10.22
N PHE A 163 3.22 -1.15 -11.20
CA PHE A 163 4.46 -1.93 -11.20
C PHE A 163 5.38 -1.61 -10.01
N HIS A 164 5.46 -0.34 -9.61
CA HIS A 164 6.30 0.06 -8.48
C HIS A 164 5.72 -0.43 -7.15
N TRP A 165 4.41 -0.29 -6.94
CA TRP A 165 3.77 -0.85 -5.76
C TRP A 165 3.84 -2.38 -5.70
N LEU A 166 3.69 -3.04 -6.85
CA LEU A 166 3.85 -4.49 -6.96
C LEU A 166 5.23 -4.91 -6.46
N LYS A 167 6.30 -4.26 -6.94
CA LYS A 167 7.66 -4.55 -6.49
C LYS A 167 7.89 -4.25 -5.02
N VAL A 168 7.33 -3.16 -4.49
CA VAL A 168 7.45 -2.78 -3.07
C VAL A 168 6.78 -3.82 -2.17
N VAL A 169 5.60 -4.27 -2.55
CA VAL A 169 4.85 -5.28 -1.81
C VAL A 169 5.58 -6.63 -1.82
N TRP A 170 6.06 -7.06 -2.99
CA TRP A 170 6.77 -8.34 -3.14
C TRP A 170 8.08 -8.43 -2.37
N SER A 171 8.83 -7.33 -2.21
CA SER A 171 10.07 -7.37 -1.43
C SER A 171 9.87 -7.82 0.02
N ARG A 172 8.73 -7.47 0.63
CA ARG A 172 8.42 -7.92 2.00
C ARG A 172 8.02 -9.39 2.02
N THR A 173 7.20 -9.83 1.05
CA THR A 173 6.78 -11.24 0.96
C THR A 173 7.98 -12.18 0.85
N ALA A 174 8.99 -11.81 0.07
CA ALA A 174 10.22 -12.61 -0.06
C ALA A 174 11.01 -12.71 1.27
N LEU A 175 11.13 -11.62 2.03
CA LEU A 175 11.81 -11.62 3.34
C LEU A 175 11.09 -12.50 4.37
N GLN A 176 9.75 -12.51 4.35
CA GLN A 176 8.96 -13.37 5.23
C GLN A 176 9.17 -14.86 4.93
N LEU A 177 9.25 -15.23 3.65
CA LEU A 177 9.53 -16.62 3.26
C LEU A 177 10.94 -17.05 3.69
N ALA A 178 11.95 -16.21 3.50
CA ALA A 178 13.33 -16.52 3.89
C ALA A 178 13.47 -16.74 5.41
N ALA A 179 12.82 -15.89 6.22
CA ALA A 179 12.81 -16.04 7.67
C ALA A 179 12.08 -17.31 8.15
N GLU A 180 11.04 -17.77 7.43
CA GLU A 180 10.37 -19.03 7.73
C GLU A 180 11.24 -20.25 7.39
N GLU A 181 11.99 -20.20 6.29
CA GLU A 181 12.89 -21.26 5.87
C GLU A 181 14.08 -21.43 6.83
N GLU A 182 14.63 -20.33 7.35
CA GLU A 182 15.65 -20.36 8.42
C GLU A 182 15.13 -21.01 9.70
N ARG A 183 13.87 -20.72 10.09
CA ARG A 183 13.26 -21.37 11.27
C ARG A 183 13.06 -22.87 11.05
N ARG A 184 12.66 -23.28 9.85
CA ARG A 184 12.48 -24.71 9.49
C ARG A 184 13.82 -25.45 9.48
N THR A 185 14.87 -24.85 8.94
CA THR A 185 16.21 -25.45 8.90
C THR A 185 16.82 -25.55 10.30
N ALA A 186 16.72 -24.51 11.12
CA ALA A 186 17.20 -24.54 12.51
C ALA A 186 16.47 -25.59 13.37
N ALA A 187 15.15 -25.76 13.18
CA ALA A 187 14.38 -26.81 13.86
C ALA A 187 14.83 -28.22 13.41
N ALA A 188 15.04 -28.44 12.11
CA ALA A 188 15.53 -29.71 11.58
C ALA A 188 16.95 -30.05 12.07
N GLU A 189 17.82 -29.05 12.22
CA GLU A 189 19.15 -29.23 12.82
C GLU A 189 19.09 -29.57 14.31
N ALA A 190 18.16 -28.96 15.06
CA ALA A 190 17.95 -29.26 16.48
C ALA A 190 17.44 -30.69 16.68
N GLU A 191 16.51 -31.16 15.84
CA GLU A 191 16.05 -32.56 15.85
C GLU A 191 17.19 -33.54 15.57
N ARG A 192 17.99 -33.30 14.51
CA ARG A 192 19.17 -34.15 14.21
C ARG A 192 20.20 -34.17 15.33
N ARG A 193 20.40 -33.05 16.03
CA ARG A 193 21.33 -32.97 17.17
C ARG A 193 20.78 -33.71 18.40
N GLY A 194 19.47 -33.70 18.62
CA GLY A 194 18.81 -34.43 19.70
C GLY A 194 18.84 -35.94 19.50
N ASP A 195 18.69 -36.41 18.26
CA ASP A 195 18.66 -37.83 17.90
C ASP A 195 20.02 -38.55 18.09
N TRP A 196 21.13 -37.80 18.18
CA TRP A 196 22.48 -38.33 18.40
C TRP A 196 22.83 -38.55 19.90
N ILE A 197 22.03 -38.02 20.83
CA ILE A 197 22.32 -38.05 22.28
C ILE A 197 21.55 -39.18 23.02
N VAL A 198 20.99 -40.15 22.29
CA VAL A 198 20.33 -41.35 22.83
C VAL A 198 21.08 -42.60 22.37
#